data_AF-A0A945K350-F1
#
_entry.id   AF-A0A945K350-F1
#
_cell.length_a   1.000
_cell.length_b   1.000
_cell.length_c   1.000
_cell.angle_alpha   90.00
_cell.angle_beta   90.00
_cell.angle_gamma   90.00
#
_symmetry.space_group_name_H-M   'P 1'
#
loop_
_entity.id
_entity.type
_entity.pdbx_description
1 polymer ?
#
loop_
_entity_poly.entity_id
_entity_poly.type
_entity_poly.pdbx_seq_one_letter_code
_entity_poly.pdbx_strand_id
1 'polypeptide(L)'
;MRSKDVKYDCSHFKGHIPCKPNKQFDVQCDNCSHYDKNTSSIIFLDTQKSLLQEIYKICDFTKENIVTEKPIIPKHVTKILFIKLGAIGDVIRSTPLIEKYKNEYDDCHFSWITHSPQVVPKDKVNLIYKWNKSSVSLLSNQEFDIAINLDKDKEACMLLSQINSKDKF
;
A
#
# COMPACT_ATOMS: atom_id res chain seq x y z
N MET A 1 -18.39 -27.20 -27.93
CA MET A 1 -18.38 -26.14 -26.92
C MET A 1 -18.54 -24.76 -27.57
N ARG A 2 -19.47 -23.92 -27.09
CA ARG A 2 -19.59 -22.50 -27.49
C ARG A 2 -18.74 -21.62 -26.57
N SER A 3 -18.43 -20.40 -26.98
CA SER A 3 -17.63 -19.46 -26.16
C SER A 3 -18.20 -19.24 -24.75
N LYS A 4 -19.53 -19.22 -24.61
CA LYS A 4 -20.22 -19.06 -23.31
C LYS A 4 -20.06 -20.25 -22.35
N ASP A 5 -19.66 -21.41 -22.85
CA ASP A 5 -19.54 -22.63 -22.06
C ASP A 5 -18.14 -22.72 -21.39
N VAL A 6 -17.21 -21.81 -21.75
CA VAL A 6 -15.86 -21.72 -21.20
C VAL A 6 -15.91 -21.24 -19.74
N LYS A 7 -15.28 -22.01 -18.83
CA LYS A 7 -15.15 -21.67 -17.41
C LYS A 7 -13.89 -20.84 -17.16
N TYR A 8 -13.98 -19.53 -17.38
CA TYR A 8 -12.86 -18.58 -17.20
C TYR A 8 -12.34 -18.50 -15.75
N ASP A 9 -13.18 -18.88 -14.79
CA ASP A 9 -12.86 -18.96 -13.37
C ASP A 9 -12.22 -20.31 -12.97
N CYS A 10 -11.89 -21.19 -13.93
CA CYS A 10 -11.22 -22.45 -13.65
C CYS A 10 -9.71 -22.25 -13.36
N SER A 11 -9.16 -22.90 -12.34
CA SER A 11 -7.72 -22.86 -11.97
C SER A 11 -6.80 -23.37 -13.08
N HIS A 12 -7.33 -24.21 -13.98
CA HIS A 12 -6.63 -24.74 -15.14
C HIS A 12 -6.71 -23.84 -16.38
N PHE A 13 -7.50 -22.76 -16.34
CA PHE A 13 -7.69 -21.88 -17.48
C PHE A 13 -6.41 -21.06 -17.76
N LYS A 14 -5.93 -21.11 -19.02
CA LYS A 14 -4.73 -20.39 -19.47
C LYS A 14 -5.02 -19.31 -20.53
N GLY A 15 -6.23 -19.28 -21.10
CA GLY A 15 -6.66 -18.33 -22.12
C GLY A 15 -6.11 -18.57 -23.52
N HIS A 16 -4.79 -18.69 -23.66
CA HIS A 16 -4.08 -18.76 -24.94
C HIS A 16 -3.80 -20.19 -25.44
N ILE A 17 -4.02 -21.19 -24.60
CA ILE A 17 -3.83 -22.61 -24.93
C ILE A 17 -4.89 -23.47 -24.24
N PRO A 18 -5.19 -24.66 -24.79
CA PRO A 18 -6.03 -25.62 -24.10
C PRO A 18 -5.42 -26.04 -22.75
N CYS A 19 -6.27 -26.19 -21.75
CA CYS A 19 -5.86 -26.55 -20.40
C CYS A 19 -5.31 -28.00 -20.35
N LYS A 20 -4.57 -28.33 -19.28
CA LYS A 20 -3.98 -29.67 -19.12
C LYS A 20 -5.04 -30.79 -19.13
N PRO A 21 -6.19 -30.68 -18.43
CA PRO A 21 -7.24 -31.70 -18.51
C PRO A 21 -7.78 -31.92 -19.92
N ASN A 22 -8.00 -30.84 -20.69
CA ASN A 22 -8.41 -30.97 -22.09
C ASN A 22 -7.37 -31.73 -22.92
N LYS A 23 -6.07 -31.42 -22.75
CA LYS A 23 -4.99 -32.13 -23.46
C LYS A 23 -4.82 -33.60 -23.06
N GLN A 24 -5.16 -33.98 -21.82
CA GLN A 24 -4.91 -35.33 -21.28
C GLN A 24 -6.11 -36.27 -21.39
N PHE A 25 -7.32 -35.74 -21.22
CA PHE A 25 -8.56 -36.53 -21.11
C PHE A 25 -9.59 -36.17 -22.19
N ASP A 26 -9.24 -35.27 -23.12
CA ASP A 26 -10.10 -34.79 -24.21
C ASP A 26 -11.45 -34.21 -23.74
N VAL A 27 -11.48 -33.66 -22.51
CA VAL A 27 -12.68 -33.07 -21.90
C VAL A 27 -12.93 -31.63 -22.37
N GLN A 28 -14.20 -31.23 -22.41
CA GLN A 28 -14.67 -29.89 -22.81
C GLN A 28 -15.35 -29.18 -21.64
N CYS A 29 -15.31 -27.83 -21.57
CA CYS A 29 -15.78 -27.09 -20.39
C CYS A 29 -17.28 -27.24 -20.08
N ASP A 30 -18.11 -27.59 -21.07
CA ASP A 30 -19.56 -27.82 -20.90
C ASP A 30 -19.86 -29.08 -20.06
N ASN A 31 -18.98 -30.09 -20.08
CA ASN A 31 -19.11 -31.31 -19.31
C ASN A 31 -17.77 -31.78 -18.70
N CYS A 32 -16.96 -30.83 -18.20
CA CYS A 32 -15.62 -31.13 -17.68
C CYS A 32 -15.68 -31.65 -16.23
N SER A 33 -15.33 -32.92 -16.04
CA SER A 33 -15.16 -33.52 -14.71
C SER A 33 -13.96 -32.97 -13.91
N HIS A 34 -13.09 -32.20 -14.57
CA HIS A 34 -11.90 -31.58 -13.99
C HIS A 34 -12.07 -30.06 -13.81
N TYR A 35 -13.30 -29.55 -13.76
CA TYR A 35 -13.52 -28.15 -13.41
C TYR A 35 -13.14 -27.90 -11.95
N ASP A 36 -12.20 -26.99 -11.75
CA ASP A 36 -11.75 -26.56 -10.43
C ASP A 36 -11.84 -25.04 -10.36
N LYS A 37 -12.73 -24.51 -9.53
CA LYS A 37 -12.95 -23.07 -9.44
C LYS A 37 -11.78 -22.42 -8.70
N ASN A 38 -11.08 -21.51 -9.38
CA ASN A 38 -10.05 -20.68 -8.77
C ASN A 38 -10.68 -19.66 -7.81
N THR A 39 -10.79 -20.06 -6.54
CA THR A 39 -11.10 -19.15 -5.42
C THR A 39 -9.87 -18.36 -4.94
N SER A 40 -8.67 -18.71 -5.45
CA SER A 40 -7.37 -18.22 -5.00
C SER A 40 -7.00 -16.82 -5.50
N SER A 41 -7.79 -16.23 -6.41
CA SER A 41 -7.43 -14.97 -7.08
C SER A 41 -8.06 -13.72 -6.46
N ILE A 42 -8.93 -13.88 -5.45
CA ILE A 42 -9.61 -12.76 -4.77
C ILE A 42 -9.09 -12.69 -3.33
N ILE A 43 -8.36 -11.63 -3.02
CA ILE A 43 -7.88 -11.33 -1.67
C ILE A 43 -8.86 -10.35 -1.04
N PHE A 44 -9.43 -10.71 0.11
CA PHE A 44 -10.27 -9.83 0.91
C PHE A 44 -9.39 -9.04 1.90
N LEU A 45 -9.24 -7.75 1.63
CA LEU A 45 -8.51 -6.79 2.47
C LEU A 45 -9.50 -5.83 3.15
N ASP A 46 -10.48 -6.43 3.82
CA ASP A 46 -11.64 -5.79 4.43
C ASP A 46 -11.38 -5.25 5.85
N THR A 47 -10.24 -5.59 6.44
CA THR A 47 -9.86 -5.12 7.78
C THR A 47 -8.52 -4.40 7.73
N GLN A 48 -8.32 -3.44 8.63
CA GLN A 48 -7.02 -2.80 8.81
C GLN A 48 -5.91 -3.83 9.09
N LYS A 49 -6.23 -4.91 9.81
CA LYS A 49 -5.26 -5.97 10.11
C LYS A 49 -4.87 -6.73 8.84
N SER A 50 -5.82 -7.15 8.01
CA SER A 50 -5.52 -7.89 6.77
C SER A 50 -4.77 -7.02 5.77
N LEU A 51 -5.15 -5.74 5.64
CA LEU A 51 -4.44 -4.77 4.80
C LEU A 51 -2.99 -4.59 5.24
N LEU A 52 -2.74 -4.39 6.54
CA LEU A 52 -1.40 -4.23 7.09
C LEU A 52 -0.52 -5.48 6.91
N GLN A 53 -1.10 -6.67 7.11
CA GLN A 53 -0.37 -7.92 6.86
C GLN A 53 -0.01 -8.08 5.38
N GLU A 54 -0.90 -7.68 4.47
CA GLU A 54 -0.60 -7.70 3.04
C GLU A 54 0.50 -6.69 2.66
N ILE A 55 0.54 -5.49 3.28
CA ILE A 55 1.68 -4.56 3.10
C ILE A 55 2.99 -5.25 3.51
N TYR A 56 3.00 -5.89 4.68
CA TYR A 56 4.21 -6.55 5.19
C TYR A 56 4.67 -7.69 4.28
N LYS A 57 3.72 -8.42 3.70
CA LYS A 57 4.00 -9.50 2.75
C LYS A 57 4.54 -8.96 1.42
N ILE A 58 3.93 -7.92 0.86
CA ILE A 58 4.37 -7.34 -0.43
C ILE A 58 5.77 -6.72 -0.31
N CYS A 59 6.08 -6.13 0.84
CA CYS A 59 7.35 -5.43 1.05
C CYS A 59 8.46 -6.32 1.62
N ASP A 60 8.24 -7.63 1.75
CA ASP A 60 9.16 -8.60 2.37
C ASP A 60 9.72 -8.12 3.73
N PHE A 61 8.85 -7.51 4.55
CA PHE A 61 9.23 -7.01 5.86
C PHE A 61 9.51 -8.16 6.83
N THR A 62 10.79 -8.50 6.98
CA THR A 62 11.26 -9.46 7.99
C THR A 62 11.04 -8.92 9.41
N LYS A 63 11.12 -9.78 10.43
CA LYS A 63 10.94 -9.38 11.84
C LYS A 63 12.07 -8.41 12.25
N GLU A 64 11.81 -7.11 12.13
CA GLU A 64 12.64 -6.07 12.74
C GLU A 64 12.20 -5.80 14.18
N ASN A 65 13.13 -5.32 14.99
CA ASN A 65 12.85 -4.84 16.35
C ASN A 65 11.81 -3.72 16.31
N ILE A 66 10.73 -3.90 17.06
CA ILE A 66 9.67 -2.91 17.22
C ILE A 66 10.30 -1.71 17.94
N VAL A 67 10.40 -0.57 17.25
CA VAL A 67 10.70 0.70 17.93
C VAL A 67 9.42 1.12 18.64
N THR A 68 9.42 1.04 19.97
CA THR A 68 8.24 1.22 20.83
C THR A 68 7.98 2.66 21.24
N GLU A 69 8.90 3.58 20.94
CA GLU A 69 8.75 4.97 21.37
C GLU A 69 7.90 5.75 20.37
N LYS A 70 6.68 6.08 20.81
CA LYS A 70 5.79 6.96 20.06
C LYS A 70 6.31 8.40 20.19
N PRO A 71 6.64 9.07 19.08
CA PRO A 71 7.11 10.45 19.14
C PRO A 71 6.02 11.35 19.73
N ILE A 72 6.43 12.27 20.60
CA ILE A 72 5.53 13.24 21.23
C ILE A 72 5.26 14.34 20.22
N ILE A 73 4.04 14.33 19.66
CA ILE A 73 3.58 15.36 18.73
C ILE A 73 2.76 16.39 19.51
N PRO A 74 2.97 17.71 19.31
CA PRO A 74 2.17 18.75 19.93
C PRO A 74 0.66 18.57 19.68
N LYS A 75 -0.18 18.99 20.62
CA LYS A 75 -1.65 18.84 20.51
C LYS A 75 -2.32 19.86 19.58
N HIS A 76 -1.72 21.03 19.37
CA HIS A 76 -2.35 22.19 18.71
C HIS A 76 -1.72 22.51 17.35
N VAL A 77 -1.33 21.48 16.60
CA VAL A 77 -0.70 21.60 15.28
C VAL A 77 -1.44 20.75 14.27
N THR A 78 -1.45 21.20 13.02
CA THR A 78 -1.97 20.41 11.90
C THR A 78 -0.99 19.29 11.56
N LYS A 79 -1.39 18.03 11.76
CA LYS A 79 -0.53 16.86 11.52
C LYS A 79 -0.68 16.40 10.08
N ILE A 80 0.38 16.52 9.31
CA ILE A 80 0.37 16.21 7.87
C ILE A 80 1.37 15.09 7.59
N LEU A 81 0.89 13.99 7.02
CA LEU A 81 1.71 12.86 6.57
C LEU A 81 1.88 12.89 5.05
N PHE A 82 3.12 12.83 4.58
CA PHE A 82 3.46 12.56 3.19
C PHE A 82 3.96 11.12 3.02
N ILE A 83 3.36 10.39 2.07
CA ILE A 83 3.79 9.06 1.63
C ILE A 83 4.42 9.23 0.24
N LYS A 84 5.74 9.03 0.14
CA LYS A 84 6.47 9.09 -1.13
C LYS A 84 7.60 8.05 -1.16
N LEU A 85 7.32 6.89 -1.70
CA LEU A 85 8.19 5.73 -1.87
C LEU A 85 8.92 5.71 -3.22
N GLY A 86 8.53 6.56 -4.18
CA GLY A 86 9.19 6.63 -5.49
C GLY A 86 10.69 6.97 -5.45
N ALA A 87 11.27 7.10 -6.65
CA ALA A 87 12.70 7.38 -6.81
C ALA A 87 13.14 8.67 -6.08
N ILE A 88 14.41 8.73 -5.69
CA ILE A 88 15.00 9.83 -4.93
C ILE A 88 14.74 11.22 -5.56
N GLY A 89 14.76 11.32 -6.89
CA GLY A 89 14.48 12.56 -7.62
C GLY A 89 13.02 13.04 -7.48
N ASP A 90 12.07 12.11 -7.42
CA ASP A 90 10.67 12.45 -7.20
C ASP A 90 10.40 12.87 -5.75
N VAL A 91 11.10 12.25 -4.78
CA VAL A 91 11.06 12.70 -3.38
C VAL A 91 11.48 14.16 -3.29
N ILE A 92 12.63 14.53 -3.87
CA ILE A 92 13.13 15.91 -3.87
C ILE A 92 12.11 16.85 -4.51
N ARG A 93 11.57 16.51 -5.69
CA ARG A 93 10.63 17.34 -6.43
C ARG A 93 9.29 17.54 -5.72
N SER A 94 8.91 16.65 -4.80
CA SER A 94 7.72 16.80 -3.95
C SER A 94 7.91 17.64 -2.69
N THR A 95 9.15 17.86 -2.23
CA THR A 95 9.42 18.65 -1.01
C THR A 95 8.88 20.08 -1.02
N PRO A 96 8.73 20.79 -2.17
CA PRO A 96 8.11 22.13 -2.19
C PRO A 96 6.66 22.15 -1.69
N LEU A 97 5.96 21.01 -1.64
CA LEU A 97 4.63 20.93 -1.02
C LEU A 97 4.65 21.35 0.44
N ILE A 98 5.76 21.16 1.15
CA ILE A 98 5.91 21.61 2.53
C ILE A 98 5.65 23.11 2.65
N GLU A 99 6.21 23.92 1.75
CA GLU A 99 6.00 25.38 1.75
C GLU A 99 4.54 25.74 1.44
N LYS A 100 3.90 25.00 0.52
CA LYS A 100 2.48 25.19 0.23
C LYS A 100 1.63 25.00 1.50
N TYR A 101 1.81 23.87 2.20
CA TYR A 101 1.03 23.57 3.39
C TYR A 101 1.36 24.49 4.57
N LYS A 102 2.61 24.94 4.72
CA LYS A 102 2.96 25.99 5.71
C LYS A 102 2.26 27.31 5.44
N ASN A 103 2.07 27.68 4.17
CA ASN A 103 1.35 28.91 3.81
C ASN A 103 -0.17 28.78 3.97
N GLU A 104 -0.69 27.56 3.90
CA GLU A 104 -2.13 27.26 4.01
C GLU A 104 -2.57 27.04 5.47
N TYR A 105 -1.67 26.58 6.33
CA TYR A 105 -1.94 26.27 7.74
C TYR A 105 -0.85 26.87 8.64
N ASP A 106 -1.25 27.62 9.68
CA ASP A 106 -0.34 28.38 10.55
C ASP A 106 0.77 27.53 11.21
N ASP A 107 0.39 26.45 11.92
CA ASP A 107 1.35 25.56 12.58
C ASP A 107 1.17 24.11 12.12
N CYS A 108 2.24 23.54 11.57
CA CYS A 108 2.23 22.24 10.92
C CYS A 108 3.27 21.32 11.55
N HIS A 109 2.86 20.09 11.82
CA HIS A 109 3.77 19.00 12.12
C HIS A 109 3.82 18.01 10.95
N PHE A 110 4.92 18.08 10.19
CA PHE A 110 5.14 17.24 9.02
C PHE A 110 5.79 15.91 9.38
N SER A 111 5.16 14.83 8.93
CA SER A 111 5.72 13.49 8.89
C SER A 111 5.93 13.07 7.44
N TRP A 112 7.04 12.41 7.14
CA TRP A 112 7.34 11.94 5.78
C TRP A 112 7.84 10.50 5.81
N ILE A 113 7.23 9.60 5.04
CA ILE A 113 7.74 8.23 4.86
C ILE A 113 8.24 8.00 3.43
N THR A 114 9.46 7.47 3.32
CA THR A 114 10.13 7.23 2.03
C THR A 114 11.21 6.15 2.10
N HIS A 115 11.60 5.60 0.95
CA HIS A 115 12.81 4.79 0.83
C HIS A 115 14.11 5.61 0.94
N SER A 116 14.07 6.92 0.64
CA SER A 116 15.24 7.80 0.61
C SER A 116 15.17 8.93 1.67
N PRO A 117 15.17 8.62 2.98
CA PRO A 117 14.99 9.63 4.03
C PRO A 117 16.09 10.69 4.05
N GLN A 118 17.27 10.39 3.49
CA GLN A 118 18.43 11.29 3.44
C GLN A 118 18.23 12.54 2.59
N VAL A 119 17.25 12.56 1.66
CA VAL A 119 16.99 13.73 0.80
C VAL A 119 15.82 14.58 1.26
N VAL A 120 15.13 14.18 2.33
CA VAL A 120 14.05 14.97 2.91
C VAL A 120 14.67 16.08 3.78
N PRO A 121 14.28 17.36 3.61
CA PRO A 121 14.86 18.49 4.33
C PRO A 121 14.57 18.42 5.84
N LYS A 122 15.59 18.05 6.62
CA LYS A 122 15.48 17.82 8.08
C LYS A 122 15.14 19.08 8.88
N ASP A 123 15.43 20.25 8.34
CA ASP A 123 15.08 21.56 8.91
C ASP A 123 13.61 21.94 8.71
N LYS A 124 12.91 21.25 7.77
CA LYS A 124 11.52 21.56 7.42
C LYS A 124 10.51 20.47 7.77
N VAL A 125 10.98 19.24 8.02
CA VAL A 125 10.14 18.08 8.35
C VAL A 125 10.45 17.59 9.76
N ASN A 126 9.43 17.47 10.59
CA ASN A 126 9.58 17.12 12.01
C ASN A 126 9.98 15.65 12.19
N LEU A 127 9.33 14.73 11.47
CA LEU A 127 9.59 13.29 11.55
C LEU A 127 9.79 12.68 10.17
N ILE A 128 10.92 12.03 9.95
CA ILE A 128 11.26 11.35 8.70
C ILE A 128 11.39 9.86 8.97
N TYR A 129 10.55 9.08 8.32
CA TYR A 129 10.46 7.64 8.45
C TYR A 129 11.08 6.95 7.24
N LYS A 130 11.91 5.95 7.50
CA LYS A 130 12.35 5.00 6.46
C LYS A 130 11.21 4.02 6.18
N TRP A 131 10.96 3.69 4.92
CA TRP A 131 10.03 2.63 4.55
C TRP A 131 10.51 1.27 5.06
N ASN A 132 9.98 0.85 6.21
CA ASN A 132 10.23 -0.43 6.85
C ASN A 132 9.07 -0.82 7.76
N LYS A 133 9.14 -2.03 8.33
CA LYS A 133 8.08 -2.60 9.16
C LYS A 133 7.71 -1.72 10.34
N SER A 134 8.71 -1.27 11.09
CA SER A 134 8.50 -0.51 12.32
C SER A 134 7.84 0.84 12.04
N SER A 135 8.28 1.56 11.00
CA SER A 135 7.68 2.84 10.62
C SER A 135 6.25 2.68 10.12
N VAL A 136 5.99 1.69 9.26
CA VAL A 136 4.64 1.42 8.75
C VAL A 136 3.69 1.04 9.88
N SER A 137 4.15 0.21 10.83
CA SER A 137 3.38 -0.14 12.02
C SER A 137 3.07 1.08 12.89
N LEU A 138 4.06 1.93 13.16
CA LEU A 138 3.90 3.13 13.98
C LEU A 138 2.89 4.10 13.35
N LEU A 139 3.04 4.40 12.06
CA LEU A 139 2.16 5.31 11.32
C LEU A 139 0.73 4.80 11.26
N SER A 140 0.53 3.48 11.12
CA SER A 140 -0.80 2.85 11.12
C SER A 140 -1.55 3.01 12.45
N ASN A 141 -0.84 3.35 13.54
CA ASN A 141 -1.40 3.59 14.88
C ASN A 141 -1.34 5.07 15.30
N GLN A 142 -1.13 5.98 14.34
CA GLN A 142 -1.14 7.42 14.52
C GLN A 142 -2.36 8.06 13.85
N GLU A 143 -2.75 9.21 14.38
CA GLU A 143 -3.84 10.02 13.84
C GLU A 143 -3.25 11.27 13.19
N PHE A 144 -3.72 11.57 11.99
CA PHE A 144 -3.34 12.74 11.21
C PHE A 144 -4.57 13.60 10.91
N ASP A 145 -4.33 14.88 10.65
CA ASP A 145 -5.36 15.74 10.08
C ASP A 145 -5.40 15.53 8.56
N ILE A 146 -4.23 15.42 7.93
CA ILE A 146 -4.09 15.24 6.49
C ILE A 146 -3.06 14.14 6.21
N ALA A 147 -3.40 13.20 5.32
CA ALA A 147 -2.48 12.21 4.80
C ALA A 147 -2.48 12.24 3.26
N ILE A 148 -1.30 12.34 2.66
CA ILE A 148 -1.13 12.57 1.21
C ILE A 148 -0.25 11.47 0.64
N ASN A 149 -0.80 10.71 -0.31
CA ASN A 149 -0.03 9.76 -1.10
C ASN A 149 0.42 10.40 -2.42
N LEU A 150 1.73 10.45 -2.62
CA LEU A 150 2.36 11.04 -3.80
C LEU A 150 2.87 9.98 -4.78
N ASP A 151 2.43 8.73 -4.60
CA ASP A 151 2.72 7.58 -5.44
C ASP A 151 1.48 6.84 -5.89
N LYS A 152 1.62 6.07 -6.97
CA LYS A 152 0.59 5.16 -7.48
C LYS A 152 0.88 3.70 -7.16
N ASP A 153 1.98 3.44 -6.46
CA ASP A 153 2.43 2.09 -6.09
C ASP A 153 1.45 1.45 -5.09
N LYS A 154 1.26 0.14 -5.22
CA LYS A 154 0.21 -0.60 -4.52
C LYS A 154 0.34 -0.43 -3.01
N GLU A 155 1.53 -0.61 -2.48
CA GLU A 155 1.85 -0.54 -1.06
C GLU A 155 1.71 0.88 -0.47
N ALA A 156 1.98 1.93 -1.26
CA ALA A 156 1.78 3.32 -0.85
C ALA A 156 0.29 3.64 -0.71
N CYS A 157 -0.51 3.24 -1.71
CA CYS A 157 -1.97 3.35 -1.68
C CYS A 157 -2.56 2.56 -0.50
N MET A 158 -2.09 1.33 -0.28
CA MET A 158 -2.52 0.50 0.84
C MET A 158 -2.18 1.14 2.19
N LEU A 159 -0.99 1.74 2.34
CA LEU A 159 -0.66 2.47 3.57
C LEU A 159 -1.64 3.63 3.76
N LEU A 160 -1.90 4.47 2.74
CA LEU A 160 -2.85 5.57 2.88
C LEU A 160 -4.22 5.09 3.35
N SER A 161 -4.72 3.97 2.80
CA SER A 161 -5.98 3.36 3.24
C SER A 161 -5.93 2.94 4.72
N GLN A 162 -4.78 2.48 5.22
CA GLN A 162 -4.55 2.08 6.60
C GLN A 162 -4.47 3.24 7.59
N ILE A 163 -3.98 4.41 7.18
CA ILE A 163 -3.78 5.57 8.06
C ILE A 163 -5.12 6.10 8.61
N ASN A 164 -5.18 6.45 9.89
CA ASN A 164 -6.29 7.23 10.43
C ASN A 164 -6.04 8.73 10.15
N SER A 165 -6.86 9.33 9.28
CA SER A 165 -6.74 10.74 8.91
C SER A 165 -8.12 11.34 8.63
N LYS A 166 -8.31 12.63 8.94
CA LYS A 166 -9.55 13.35 8.61
C LYS A 166 -9.69 13.51 7.10
N ASP A 167 -8.62 13.98 6.45
CA ASP A 167 -8.54 14.12 5.01
C ASP A 167 -7.45 13.21 4.42
N LYS A 168 -7.72 12.65 3.23
CA LYS A 168 -6.80 11.80 2.48
C LYS A 168 -6.76 12.22 1.01
N PHE A 169 -5.56 12.35 0.45
CA PHE A 169 -5.30 12.77 -0.93
C PHE A 169 -4.38 11.79 -1.66
#